data_AF-A0A5C8UTU0-F1
#
_entry.id   AF-A0A5C8UTU0-F1
#
_cell.length_a   1.000
_cell.length_b   1.000
_cell.length_c   1.000
_cell.angle_alpha   90.00
_cell.angle_beta   90.00
_cell.angle_gamma   90.00
#
_symmetry.space_group_name_H-M   'P 1'
#
loop_
_entity.id
_entity.type
_entity.pdbx_description
1 polymer ?
#
loop_
_entity_poly.entity_id
_entity_poly.type
_entity_poly.pdbx_seq_one_letter_code
_entity_poly.pdbx_strand_id
1 'polypeptide(L)'
;MRRLLLDARRILRAPSRNPRSAVVLGRLLAFAFLVCFGTGLYSHFLQQPLPWMVFATRPAWLYQLSQGIHITAGIACFPLILGKLHAVFPELFQTPPIRGFAHFLERASIAVFVAASLVQIATGLLNTYQWYPFPFPFKQVHFALSFVMIGSLAIHIAVKLPVIARYWTRTNSFDAEGNLVHDDEGSAAPEKAATGLTGRVLNWIDTAPPREPRVSRRGFVTTIGIATAAVVGLTAGQSFRALDGLNVFAPRKQGTGPNALPVNRTARAAQVTSDDVAAGWVLTVARGSTAKTFSLADLAALPQHRVDLPIACVEGWSQLASWRGVRLRDLMDSVGAHPNEDLRLTSLEKRGGYRVTEMGAEFVQDDLTLVALELNGDPLDLDHGYPARMIAPGRPGVLQTKWLSKLEVI
;
A
#
# COMPACT_ATOMS: atom_id res chain seq x y z
N MET A 1 6.49 44.25 6.85
CA MET A 1 5.25 43.95 6.08
C MET A 1 5.46 43.91 4.57
N ARG A 2 5.95 44.98 3.90
CA ARG A 2 6.17 45.00 2.43
C ARG A 2 7.12 43.91 1.90
N ARG A 3 8.22 43.59 2.59
CA ARG A 3 9.12 42.48 2.23
C ARG A 3 8.43 41.11 2.34
N LEU A 4 7.75 40.85 3.46
CA LEU A 4 6.95 39.64 3.68
C LEU A 4 5.89 39.42 2.58
N LEU A 5 5.20 40.48 2.16
CA LEU A 5 4.20 40.40 1.08
C LEU A 5 4.85 40.14 -0.30
N LEU A 6 6.04 40.70 -0.56
CA LEU A 6 6.80 40.43 -1.78
C LEU A 6 7.39 39.00 -1.81
N ASP A 7 7.81 38.48 -0.67
CA ASP A 7 8.29 37.10 -0.53
C ASP A 7 7.13 36.10 -0.66
N ALA A 8 5.98 36.40 -0.07
CA ALA A 8 4.75 35.64 -0.28
C ALA A 8 4.33 35.62 -1.76
N ARG A 9 4.44 36.76 -2.46
CA ARG A 9 4.19 36.85 -3.92
C ARG A 9 5.18 36.03 -4.75
N ARG A 10 6.48 36.04 -4.39
CA ARG A 10 7.51 35.21 -5.05
C ARG A 10 7.19 33.72 -4.92
N ILE A 11 6.70 33.29 -3.77
CA ILE A 11 6.26 31.91 -3.52
C ILE A 11 4.99 31.59 -4.33
N LEU A 12 4.05 32.54 -4.41
CA LEU A 12 2.77 32.35 -5.11
C LEU A 12 2.90 32.26 -6.65
N ARG A 13 3.80 33.05 -7.27
CA ARG A 13 4.04 33.09 -8.73
C ARG A 13 5.24 32.27 -9.22
N ALA A 14 5.80 31.37 -8.41
CA ALA A 14 6.96 30.58 -8.79
C ALA A 14 6.68 29.73 -10.07
N PRO A 15 7.60 29.64 -11.06
CA PRO A 15 7.36 28.90 -12.32
C PRO A 15 7.21 27.39 -12.14
N SER A 16 7.53 26.87 -10.95
CA SER A 16 7.18 25.53 -10.54
C SER A 16 5.66 25.29 -10.54
N ARG A 17 4.85 26.35 -10.44
CA ARG A 17 3.38 26.35 -10.37
C ARG A 17 2.77 26.60 -11.75
N ASN A 18 2.95 25.63 -12.64
CA ASN A 18 2.47 25.66 -14.03
C ASN A 18 1.51 24.50 -14.30
N PRO A 19 0.44 24.68 -15.11
CA PRO A 19 -0.46 23.62 -15.53
C PRO A 19 0.23 22.34 -16.03
N ARG A 20 1.30 22.45 -16.81
CA ARG A 20 2.08 21.32 -17.32
C ARG A 20 2.76 20.53 -16.20
N SER A 21 3.29 21.17 -15.17
CA SER A 21 3.87 20.47 -14.00
C SER A 21 2.76 19.78 -13.21
N ALA A 22 1.62 20.44 -13.04
CA ALA A 22 0.45 19.87 -12.38
C ALA A 22 -0.09 18.64 -13.13
N VAL A 23 -0.05 18.64 -14.47
CA VAL A 23 -0.46 17.48 -15.30
C VAL A 23 0.52 16.32 -15.18
N VAL A 24 1.83 16.58 -15.30
CA VAL A 24 2.86 15.51 -15.18
C VAL A 24 2.77 14.82 -13.81
N LEU A 25 2.77 15.60 -12.73
CA LEU A 25 2.65 15.06 -11.38
C LEU A 25 1.29 14.37 -11.17
N GLY A 26 0.22 14.91 -11.75
CA GLY A 26 -1.11 14.29 -11.72
C GLY A 26 -1.15 12.92 -12.39
N ARG A 27 -0.48 12.74 -13.54
CA ARG A 27 -0.39 11.45 -14.25
C ARG A 27 0.40 10.41 -13.45
N LEU A 28 1.52 10.82 -12.86
CA LEU A 28 2.32 9.94 -12.00
C LEU A 28 1.53 9.51 -10.76
N LEU A 29 0.81 10.45 -10.12
CA LEU A 29 -0.08 10.14 -9.00
C LEU A 29 -1.21 9.20 -9.40
N ALA A 30 -1.88 9.46 -10.52
CA ALA A 30 -2.96 8.60 -11.00
C ALA A 30 -2.47 7.17 -11.25
N PHE A 31 -1.29 7.03 -11.87
CA PHE A 31 -0.66 5.72 -12.06
C PHE A 31 -0.35 5.04 -10.71
N ALA A 32 0.30 5.74 -9.78
CA ALA A 32 0.61 5.20 -8.46
C ALA A 32 -0.65 4.78 -7.68
N PHE A 33 -1.72 5.58 -7.73
CA PHE A 33 -3.00 5.25 -7.11
C PHE A 33 -3.66 4.02 -7.73
N LEU A 34 -3.64 3.88 -9.05
CA LEU A 34 -4.19 2.69 -9.72
C LEU A 34 -3.38 1.44 -9.37
N VAL A 35 -2.05 1.55 -9.30
CA VAL A 35 -1.18 0.46 -8.84
C VAL A 35 -1.50 0.07 -7.40
N CYS A 36 -1.56 1.03 -6.47
CA CYS A 36 -1.97 0.78 -5.08
C CYS A 36 -3.37 0.15 -5.00
N PHE A 37 -4.33 0.65 -5.78
CA PHE A 37 -5.70 0.14 -5.77
C PHE A 37 -5.74 -1.32 -6.24
N GLY A 38 -5.16 -1.63 -7.40
CA GLY A 38 -5.16 -3.00 -7.94
C GLY A 38 -4.42 -4.00 -7.05
N THR A 39 -3.22 -3.65 -6.58
CA THR A 39 -2.44 -4.48 -5.66
C THR A 39 -3.11 -4.62 -4.28
N GLY A 40 -3.79 -3.57 -3.83
CA GLY A 40 -4.57 -3.57 -2.58
C GLY A 40 -5.81 -4.45 -2.65
N LEU A 41 -6.53 -4.44 -3.78
CA LEU A 41 -7.63 -5.37 -4.04
C LEU A 41 -7.14 -6.81 -4.05
N TYR A 42 -6.03 -7.09 -4.74
CA TYR A 42 -5.42 -8.42 -4.72
C TYR A 42 -5.06 -8.87 -3.30
N SER A 43 -4.41 -8.01 -2.51
CA SER A 43 -4.06 -8.30 -1.10
C SER A 43 -5.30 -8.50 -0.22
N HIS A 44 -6.38 -7.75 -0.47
CA HIS A 44 -7.65 -7.89 0.25
C HIS A 44 -8.33 -9.23 -0.06
N PHE A 45 -8.54 -9.56 -1.34
CA PHE A 45 -9.23 -10.79 -1.72
C PHE A 45 -8.41 -12.05 -1.40
N LEU A 46 -7.08 -11.96 -1.38
CA LEU A 46 -6.24 -13.06 -0.91
C LEU A 46 -6.37 -13.30 0.61
N GLN A 47 -6.77 -12.27 1.38
CA GLN A 47 -7.04 -12.38 2.82
C GLN A 47 -8.50 -12.74 3.13
N GLN A 48 -9.43 -12.28 2.29
CA GLN A 48 -10.87 -12.43 2.42
C GLN A 48 -11.45 -12.82 1.05
N PRO A 49 -11.22 -14.08 0.62
CA PRO A 49 -11.71 -14.56 -0.67
C PRO A 49 -13.24 -14.53 -0.69
N LEU A 50 -13.81 -14.26 -1.87
CA LEU A 50 -15.22 -14.60 -2.12
C LEU A 50 -15.32 -16.11 -2.34
N PRO A 51 -16.49 -16.75 -2.11
CA PRO A 51 -16.63 -18.22 -2.15
C PRO A 51 -16.21 -18.90 -3.46
N TRP A 52 -16.17 -18.17 -4.57
CA TRP A 52 -15.79 -18.68 -5.89
C TRP A 52 -14.34 -18.36 -6.28
N MET A 53 -13.63 -17.57 -5.47
CA MET A 53 -12.26 -17.15 -5.77
C MET A 53 -11.27 -18.22 -5.33
N VAL A 54 -10.45 -18.67 -6.27
CA VAL A 54 -9.32 -19.56 -6.03
C VAL A 54 -8.05 -18.84 -6.45
N PHE A 55 -7.02 -18.88 -5.62
CA PHE A 55 -5.76 -18.18 -5.89
C PHE A 55 -4.66 -19.12 -6.36
N ALA A 56 -3.83 -18.64 -7.28
CA ALA A 56 -2.63 -19.38 -7.65
C ALA A 56 -1.63 -19.35 -6.49
N THR A 57 -1.19 -20.53 -6.05
CA THR A 57 -0.11 -20.68 -5.07
C THR A 57 1.28 -20.43 -5.67
N ARG A 58 1.36 -20.40 -7.02
CA ARG A 58 2.59 -20.20 -7.79
C ARG A 58 2.46 -19.04 -8.78
N PRO A 59 3.54 -18.27 -9.01
CA PRO A 59 4.83 -18.37 -8.31
C PRO A 59 4.74 -17.89 -6.86
N ALA A 60 5.46 -18.55 -5.94
CA ALA A 60 5.37 -18.27 -4.50
C ALA A 60 5.78 -16.84 -4.09
N TRP A 61 6.53 -16.15 -4.95
CA TRP A 61 6.95 -14.75 -4.75
C TRP A 61 5.90 -13.73 -5.22
N LEU A 62 4.79 -14.14 -5.85
CA LEU A 62 3.82 -13.22 -6.45
C LEU A 62 3.28 -12.21 -5.44
N TYR A 63 2.85 -12.69 -4.27
CA TYR A 63 2.35 -11.81 -3.22
C TYR A 63 3.42 -10.87 -2.65
N GLN A 64 4.67 -11.37 -2.53
CA GLN A 64 5.81 -10.52 -2.16
C GLN A 64 5.98 -9.37 -3.15
N LEU A 65 5.97 -9.66 -4.46
CA LEU A 65 6.09 -8.63 -5.50
C LEU A 65 4.93 -7.64 -5.44
N SER A 66 3.68 -8.13 -5.42
CA SER A 66 2.50 -7.27 -5.42
C SER A 66 2.47 -6.36 -4.19
N GLN A 67 2.80 -6.89 -3.01
CA GLN A 67 2.80 -6.13 -1.78
C GLN A 67 3.97 -5.13 -1.73
N GLY A 68 5.15 -5.51 -2.23
CA GLY A 68 6.29 -4.61 -2.37
C GLY A 68 5.98 -3.44 -3.30
N ILE A 69 5.35 -3.72 -4.45
CA ILE A 69 4.88 -2.69 -5.39
C ILE A 69 3.85 -1.78 -4.73
N HIS A 70 2.88 -2.33 -4.01
CA HIS A 70 1.84 -1.57 -3.31
C HIS A 70 2.43 -0.51 -2.38
N ILE A 71 3.33 -0.95 -1.50
CA ILE A 71 3.92 -0.10 -0.46
C ILE A 71 4.89 0.92 -1.08
N THR A 72 5.69 0.49 -2.05
CA THR A 72 6.61 1.39 -2.76
C THR A 72 5.86 2.49 -3.53
N ALA A 73 4.77 2.14 -4.21
CA ALA A 73 3.90 3.11 -4.89
C ALA A 73 3.24 4.06 -3.88
N GLY A 74 2.76 3.56 -2.75
CA GLY A 74 2.18 4.38 -1.68
C GLY A 74 3.18 5.38 -1.09
N ILE A 75 4.42 4.94 -0.87
CA ILE A 75 5.52 5.81 -0.41
C ILE A 75 5.86 6.88 -1.47
N ALA A 76 5.91 6.49 -2.75
CA ALA A 76 6.17 7.42 -3.85
C ALA A 76 5.13 8.55 -3.92
N CYS A 77 3.89 8.29 -3.50
CA CYS A 77 2.84 9.31 -3.49
C CYS A 77 3.11 10.50 -2.56
N PHE A 78 3.90 10.36 -1.49
CA PHE A 78 4.17 11.49 -0.57
C PHE A 78 4.81 12.71 -1.28
N PRO A 79 6.01 12.59 -1.87
CA PRO A 79 6.63 13.71 -2.59
C PRO A 79 5.81 14.14 -3.80
N LEU A 80 5.12 13.21 -4.48
CA LEU A 80 4.30 13.52 -5.64
C LEU A 80 3.06 14.35 -5.26
N ILE A 81 2.37 14.03 -4.16
CA ILE A 81 1.23 14.80 -3.65
C ILE A 81 1.70 16.18 -3.20
N LEU A 82 2.80 16.27 -2.45
CA LEU A 82 3.34 17.55 -2.02
C LEU A 82 3.70 18.43 -3.22
N GLY A 83 4.33 17.85 -4.24
CA GLY A 83 4.63 18.54 -5.49
C GLY A 83 3.35 18.99 -6.23
N LYS A 84 2.33 18.14 -6.28
CA LYS A 84 1.05 18.45 -6.93
C LYS A 84 0.30 19.57 -6.18
N LEU A 85 0.20 19.48 -4.86
CA LEU A 85 -0.42 20.48 -4.00
C LEU A 85 0.31 21.81 -4.10
N HIS A 86 1.64 21.82 -4.15
CA HIS A 86 2.42 23.03 -4.40
C HIS A 86 2.10 23.64 -5.77
N ALA A 87 1.98 22.81 -6.81
CA ALA A 87 1.70 23.28 -8.16
C ALA A 87 0.29 23.88 -8.31
N VAL A 88 -0.70 23.35 -7.58
CA VAL A 88 -2.11 23.82 -7.63
C VAL A 88 -2.50 24.73 -6.47
N PHE A 89 -1.58 25.06 -5.56
CA PHE A 89 -1.86 25.82 -4.35
C PHE A 89 -2.65 27.12 -4.59
N PRO A 90 -2.32 27.98 -5.58
CA PRO A 90 -3.07 29.20 -5.84
C PRO A 90 -4.54 28.94 -6.23
N GLU A 91 -4.79 27.86 -6.96
CA GLU A 91 -6.11 27.47 -7.43
C GLU A 91 -7.04 27.05 -6.27
N LEU A 92 -6.48 26.64 -5.13
CA LEU A 92 -7.25 26.31 -3.93
C LEU A 92 -7.88 27.55 -3.26
N PHE A 93 -7.37 28.75 -3.54
CA PHE A 93 -7.77 29.98 -2.86
C PHE A 93 -8.34 31.05 -3.81
N GLN A 94 -8.94 30.63 -4.94
CA GLN A 94 -9.59 31.56 -5.86
C GLN A 94 -10.77 32.32 -5.21
N THR A 95 -10.94 33.59 -5.60
CA THR A 95 -12.07 34.45 -5.22
C THR A 95 -12.89 34.88 -6.46
N PRO A 96 -14.24 34.80 -6.44
CA PRO A 96 -15.07 34.26 -5.37
C PRO A 96 -14.88 32.73 -5.26
N PRO A 97 -14.93 32.17 -4.04
CA PRO A 97 -14.63 30.76 -3.81
C PRO A 97 -15.64 29.83 -4.49
N ILE A 98 -16.90 30.25 -4.62
CA ILE A 98 -17.96 29.52 -5.28
C ILE A 98 -18.60 30.47 -6.29
N ARG A 99 -18.60 30.07 -7.57
CA ARG A 99 -19.21 30.83 -8.67
C ARG A 99 -20.64 30.38 -8.99
N GLY A 100 -21.09 29.27 -8.39
CA GLY A 100 -22.40 28.66 -8.58
C GLY A 100 -22.44 27.23 -8.06
N PHE A 101 -23.61 26.58 -8.12
CA PHE A 101 -23.81 25.24 -7.56
C PHE A 101 -22.93 24.17 -8.22
N ALA A 102 -22.81 24.18 -9.55
CA ALA A 102 -21.93 23.25 -10.27
C ALA A 102 -20.45 23.42 -9.88
N HIS A 103 -19.98 24.66 -9.73
CA HIS A 103 -18.62 24.96 -9.30
C HIS A 103 -18.39 24.55 -7.83
N PHE A 104 -19.40 24.66 -6.97
CA PHE A 104 -19.34 24.13 -5.61
C PHE A 104 -19.15 22.61 -5.61
N LEU A 105 -19.96 21.87 -6.37
CA LEU A 105 -19.84 20.41 -6.47
C LEU A 105 -18.47 19.98 -7.02
N GLU A 106 -17.94 20.70 -8.02
CA GLU A 106 -16.59 20.47 -8.53
C GLU A 106 -15.55 20.62 -7.41
N ARG A 107 -15.57 21.73 -6.65
CA ARG A 107 -14.63 21.98 -5.56
C ARG A 107 -14.80 20.99 -4.40
N ALA A 108 -16.03 20.62 -4.07
CA ALA A 108 -16.32 19.62 -3.06
C ALA A 108 -15.75 18.25 -3.44
N SER A 109 -15.89 17.84 -4.71
CA SER A 109 -15.31 16.58 -5.21
C SER A 109 -13.78 16.57 -5.09
N ILE A 110 -13.12 17.69 -5.39
CA ILE A 110 -11.67 17.85 -5.25
C ILE A 110 -11.26 17.79 -3.78
N ALA A 111 -12.00 18.46 -2.90
CA ALA A 111 -11.73 18.45 -1.46
C ALA A 111 -11.82 17.03 -0.88
N VAL A 112 -12.86 16.28 -1.25
CA VAL A 112 -13.02 14.87 -0.86
C VAL A 112 -11.85 14.04 -1.39
N PHE A 113 -11.49 14.18 -2.66
CA PHE A 113 -10.37 13.43 -3.25
C PHE A 113 -9.04 13.71 -2.54
N VAL A 114 -8.73 14.99 -2.29
CA VAL A 114 -7.49 15.40 -1.60
C VAL A 114 -7.47 14.87 -0.16
N ALA A 115 -8.57 15.04 0.58
CA ALA A 115 -8.67 14.55 1.95
C ALA A 115 -8.53 13.03 2.02
N ALA A 116 -9.26 12.29 1.17
CA ALA A 116 -9.17 10.84 1.09
C ALA A 116 -7.76 10.38 0.73
N SER A 117 -7.11 11.01 -0.25
CA SER A 117 -5.74 10.67 -0.66
C SER A 117 -4.73 10.86 0.47
N LEU A 118 -4.80 11.99 1.19
CA LEU A 118 -3.91 12.28 2.31
C LEU A 118 -4.10 11.29 3.45
N VAL A 119 -5.35 10.99 3.83
CA VAL A 119 -5.66 10.02 4.88
C VAL A 119 -5.24 8.61 4.46
N GLN A 120 -5.51 8.20 3.22
CA GLN A 120 -5.16 6.88 2.69
C GLN A 120 -3.66 6.62 2.79
N ILE A 121 -2.84 7.56 2.29
CA ILE A 121 -1.39 7.40 2.26
C ILE A 121 -0.77 7.55 3.65
N ALA A 122 -1.28 8.49 4.47
CA ALA A 122 -0.80 8.63 5.84
C ALA A 122 -1.09 7.36 6.65
N THR A 123 -2.33 6.89 6.68
CA THR A 123 -2.68 5.65 7.42
C THR A 123 -1.93 4.44 6.88
N GLY A 124 -1.73 4.33 5.56
CA GLY A 124 -0.92 3.28 4.94
C GLY A 124 0.53 3.29 5.42
N LEU A 125 1.16 4.47 5.49
CA LEU A 125 2.52 4.60 6.04
C LEU A 125 2.56 4.25 7.53
N LEU A 126 1.63 4.75 8.33
CA LEU A 126 1.61 4.45 9.77
C LEU A 126 1.43 2.94 10.04
N ASN A 127 0.66 2.26 9.19
CA ASN A 127 0.52 0.82 9.21
C ASN A 127 1.86 0.09 8.99
N THR A 128 2.76 0.57 8.13
CA THR A 128 4.07 -0.08 7.95
C THR A 128 4.89 -0.08 9.25
N TYR A 129 4.70 0.93 10.09
CA TYR A 129 5.33 1.05 11.42
C TYR A 129 4.51 0.42 12.56
N GLN A 130 3.36 -0.22 12.25
CA GLN A 130 2.39 -0.73 13.23
C GLN A 130 1.94 0.31 14.27
N TRP A 131 1.92 1.59 13.88
CA TRP A 131 1.46 2.64 14.76
C TRP A 131 0.06 3.06 14.36
N TYR A 132 -0.91 2.81 15.23
CA TYR A 132 -2.34 3.07 14.99
C TYR A 132 -2.85 4.13 15.99
N PRO A 133 -2.52 5.42 15.80
CA PRO A 133 -2.97 6.50 16.69
C PRO A 133 -4.45 6.85 16.51
N PHE A 134 -5.20 6.01 15.81
CA PHE A 134 -6.60 6.23 15.44
C PHE A 134 -7.49 5.11 15.99
N PRO A 135 -8.75 5.41 16.33
CA PRO A 135 -9.64 4.47 17.02
C PRO A 135 -10.36 3.49 16.08
N PHE A 136 -10.22 3.66 14.76
CA PHE A 136 -10.94 2.87 13.76
C PHE A 136 -10.10 1.70 13.23
N PRO A 137 -10.74 0.63 12.72
CA PRO A 137 -10.02 -0.52 12.23
C PRO A 137 -9.38 -0.23 10.87
N PHE A 138 -8.05 -0.24 10.84
CA PHE A 138 -7.25 0.15 9.67
C PHE A 138 -7.69 -0.54 8.37
N LYS A 139 -7.78 -1.89 8.35
CA LYS A 139 -8.02 -2.66 7.12
C LYS A 139 -9.33 -2.28 6.42
N GLN A 140 -10.42 -2.19 7.18
CA GLN A 140 -11.75 -1.88 6.68
C GLN A 140 -11.82 -0.44 6.17
N VAL A 141 -11.27 0.52 6.95
CA VAL A 141 -11.26 1.93 6.56
C VAL A 141 -10.36 2.15 5.35
N HIS A 142 -9.17 1.57 5.32
CA HIS A 142 -8.23 1.69 4.21
C HIS A 142 -8.80 1.07 2.92
N PHE A 143 -9.51 -0.04 3.02
CA PHE A 143 -10.23 -0.63 1.89
C PHE A 143 -11.36 0.28 1.39
N ALA A 144 -12.28 0.69 2.27
CA ALA A 144 -13.42 1.52 1.87
C ALA A 144 -12.98 2.89 1.31
N LEU A 145 -12.00 3.53 1.95
CA LEU A 145 -11.49 4.83 1.54
C LEU A 145 -10.77 4.76 0.18
N SER A 146 -10.21 3.61 -0.19
CA SER A 146 -9.65 3.41 -1.53
C SER A 146 -10.69 3.57 -2.64
N PHE A 147 -11.93 3.07 -2.43
CA PHE A 147 -13.04 3.27 -3.37
C PHE A 147 -13.53 4.71 -3.40
N VAL A 148 -13.60 5.37 -2.24
CA VAL A 148 -13.94 6.81 -2.17
C VAL A 148 -12.91 7.62 -2.97
N MET A 149 -11.62 7.32 -2.81
CA MET A 149 -10.54 7.99 -3.53
C MET A 149 -10.60 7.73 -5.05
N ILE A 150 -10.72 6.47 -5.49
CA ILE A 150 -10.79 6.15 -6.92
C ILE A 150 -12.10 6.66 -7.56
N GLY A 151 -13.22 6.55 -6.86
CA GLY A 151 -14.51 7.08 -7.31
C GLY A 151 -14.49 8.60 -7.45
N SER A 152 -13.94 9.31 -6.46
CA SER A 152 -13.79 10.77 -6.54
C SER A 152 -12.81 11.20 -7.63
N LEU A 153 -11.73 10.46 -7.88
CA LEU A 153 -10.84 10.67 -9.02
C LEU A 153 -11.58 10.49 -10.36
N ALA A 154 -12.37 9.43 -10.50
CA ALA A 154 -13.15 9.17 -11.70
C ALA A 154 -14.17 10.28 -11.97
N ILE A 155 -14.89 10.74 -10.94
CA ILE A 155 -15.81 11.88 -11.02
C ILE A 155 -15.04 13.15 -11.43
N HIS A 156 -13.88 13.42 -10.80
CA HIS A 156 -13.06 14.58 -11.13
C HIS A 156 -12.61 14.57 -12.60
N ILE A 157 -12.19 13.41 -13.11
CA ILE A 157 -11.82 13.24 -14.52
C ILE A 157 -13.03 13.44 -15.42
N ALA A 158 -14.18 12.85 -15.10
CA ALA A 158 -15.41 12.96 -15.88
C ALA A 158 -15.88 14.42 -16.00
N VAL A 159 -15.85 15.18 -14.91
CA VAL A 159 -16.21 16.62 -14.90
C VAL A 159 -15.26 17.44 -15.77
N LYS A 160 -13.97 17.07 -15.82
CA LYS A 160 -12.96 17.75 -16.64
C LYS A 160 -12.86 17.22 -18.07
N LEU A 161 -13.49 16.09 -18.38
CA LEU A 161 -13.40 15.42 -19.68
C LEU A 161 -13.78 16.33 -20.86
N PRO A 162 -14.84 17.17 -20.80
CA PRO A 162 -15.17 18.06 -21.92
C PRO A 162 -14.08 19.09 -22.19
N VAL A 163 -13.39 19.58 -21.16
CA VAL A 163 -12.26 20.51 -21.30
C VAL A 163 -11.07 19.77 -21.91
N ILE A 164 -10.74 18.59 -21.40
CA ILE A 164 -9.66 17.75 -21.91
C ILE A 164 -9.89 17.40 -23.39
N ALA A 165 -11.11 16.99 -23.75
CA ALA A 165 -11.49 16.65 -25.11
C ALA A 165 -11.34 17.84 -26.07
N ARG A 166 -11.80 19.04 -25.67
CA ARG A 166 -11.64 20.27 -26.46
C ARG A 166 -10.18 20.61 -26.77
N TYR A 167 -9.27 20.34 -25.84
CA TYR A 167 -7.83 20.54 -26.06
C TYR A 167 -7.18 19.43 -26.89
N TRP A 168 -7.74 18.22 -26.88
CA TRP A 168 -7.27 17.10 -27.72
C TRP A 168 -7.72 17.28 -29.18
N THR A 169 -8.93 17.79 -29.41
CA THR A 169 -9.50 18.00 -30.75
C THR A 169 -9.00 19.25 -31.46
N ARG A 170 -8.31 20.17 -30.75
CA ARG A 170 -7.63 21.31 -31.38
C ARG A 170 -6.31 20.85 -31.97
N THR A 171 -6.33 20.57 -33.27
CA THR A 171 -5.12 20.43 -34.09
C THR A 171 -4.29 21.71 -33.93
N ASN A 172 -3.09 21.61 -33.37
CA ASN A 172 -2.11 22.68 -33.52
C ASN A 172 -1.81 22.80 -35.02
N SER A 173 -2.22 23.89 -35.66
CA SER A 173 -1.79 24.20 -37.02
C SER A 173 -0.29 24.48 -36.98
N PHE A 174 0.47 23.74 -37.77
CA PHE A 174 1.86 24.05 -38.05
C PHE A 174 1.92 24.81 -39.38
N ASP A 175 2.72 25.85 -39.48
CA ASP A 175 2.98 26.53 -40.75
C ASP A 175 3.85 25.67 -41.69
N ALA A 176 4.07 26.13 -42.92
CA ALA A 176 4.84 25.40 -43.94
C ALA A 176 6.32 25.21 -43.54
N GLU A 177 6.79 25.98 -42.57
CA GLU A 177 8.13 25.97 -41.98
C GLU A 177 8.21 25.14 -40.69
N GLY A 178 7.10 24.55 -40.23
CA GLY A 178 7.03 23.64 -39.08
C GLY A 178 6.91 24.32 -37.71
N ASN A 179 6.57 25.61 -37.65
CA ASN A 179 6.33 26.33 -36.40
C ASN A 179 4.87 26.21 -35.96
N LEU A 180 4.66 26.14 -34.64
CA LEU A 180 3.33 26.17 -34.03
C LEU A 180 2.65 27.52 -34.26
N VAL A 181 1.55 27.54 -35.01
CA VAL A 181 0.67 28.70 -35.14
C VAL A 181 -0.28 28.70 -33.95
N HIS A 182 -0.24 29.77 -33.16
CA HIS A 182 -1.25 30.05 -32.15
C HIS A 182 -2.33 30.93 -32.78
N ASP A 183 -3.58 30.44 -32.82
CA ASP A 183 -4.73 31.28 -33.17
C ASP A 183 -4.96 32.29 -32.02
N ASP A 184 -4.29 33.44 -32.10
CA ASP A 184 -4.59 34.62 -31.29
C ASP A 184 -5.84 35.29 -31.84
N GLU A 185 -7.02 34.75 -31.54
CA GLU A 185 -8.26 35.53 -31.63
C GLU A 185 -9.34 34.98 -30.67
N GLY A 186 -9.68 35.79 -29.66
CA GLY A 186 -10.97 35.69 -28.96
C GLY A 186 -10.93 35.14 -27.53
N SER A 187 -10.49 35.95 -26.56
CA SER A 187 -11.14 36.13 -25.24
C SER A 187 -10.25 37.00 -24.34
N ALA A 188 -10.12 38.28 -24.65
CA ALA A 188 -9.85 39.27 -23.61
C ALA A 188 -11.14 39.42 -22.80
N ALA A 189 -11.26 38.64 -21.72
CA ALA A 189 -12.34 38.85 -20.76
C ALA A 189 -12.24 40.28 -20.22
N PRO A 190 -13.35 41.04 -20.10
CA PRO A 190 -13.29 42.39 -19.57
C PRO A 190 -12.72 42.35 -18.15
N GLU A 191 -11.68 43.15 -17.91
CA GLU A 191 -10.98 43.30 -16.65
C GLU A 191 -11.95 43.86 -15.60
N LYS A 192 -12.68 42.97 -14.92
CA LYS A 192 -13.56 43.37 -13.80
C LYS A 192 -12.68 43.85 -12.66
N ALA A 193 -12.67 45.17 -12.45
CA ALA A 193 -11.97 45.82 -11.36
C ALA A 193 -12.27 45.13 -10.02
N ALA A 194 -11.23 44.58 -9.39
CA ALA A 194 -11.33 43.88 -8.13
C ALA A 194 -11.73 44.84 -7.01
N THR A 195 -12.96 44.74 -6.50
CA THR A 195 -13.46 45.56 -5.39
C THR A 195 -13.16 44.91 -4.03
N GLY A 196 -12.90 45.74 -3.01
CA GLY A 196 -12.52 45.31 -1.65
C GLY A 196 -11.02 45.41 -1.32
N LEU A 197 -10.66 45.26 -0.04
CA LEU A 197 -9.26 45.33 0.42
C LEU A 197 -8.41 44.19 -0.17
N THR A 198 -8.96 42.97 -0.18
CA THR A 198 -8.32 41.77 -0.75
C THR A 198 -8.18 41.86 -2.27
N GLY A 199 -9.19 42.39 -2.95
CA GLY A 199 -9.18 42.60 -4.41
C GLY A 199 -8.13 43.63 -4.85
N ARG A 200 -8.00 44.74 -4.12
CA ARG A 200 -6.94 45.74 -4.36
C ARG A 200 -5.54 45.20 -4.12
N VAL A 201 -5.36 44.35 -3.10
CA VAL A 201 -4.07 43.69 -2.82
C VAL A 201 -3.70 42.70 -3.93
N LEU A 202 -4.67 41.92 -4.42
CA LEU A 202 -4.48 40.98 -5.54
C LEU A 202 -4.17 41.71 -6.85
N ASN A 203 -4.91 42.78 -7.19
CA ASN A 203 -4.67 43.57 -8.41
C ASN A 203 -3.30 44.29 -8.39
N TRP A 204 -2.85 44.76 -7.22
CA TRP A 204 -1.51 45.32 -7.04
C TRP A 204 -0.40 44.24 -7.13
N ILE A 205 -0.70 43.01 -6.71
CA ILE A 205 0.13 41.83 -6.96
C ILE A 205 0.14 41.47 -8.45
N ASP A 206 -0.90 41.81 -9.20
CA ASP A 206 -0.96 41.48 -10.61
C ASP A 206 -0.18 42.44 -11.52
N THR A 207 -0.16 43.72 -11.17
CA THR A 207 0.38 44.83 -11.98
C THR A 207 1.87 45.14 -11.79
N ALA A 208 2.56 44.65 -10.74
CA ALA A 208 3.99 44.96 -10.57
C ALA A 208 4.92 44.08 -11.44
N PRO A 209 6.11 44.57 -11.85
CA PRO A 209 6.95 43.94 -12.87
C PRO A 209 7.49 42.55 -12.47
N PRO A 210 7.52 41.58 -13.40
CA PRO A 210 8.02 40.24 -13.13
C PRO A 210 9.54 40.25 -12.85
N ARG A 211 9.99 39.41 -11.91
CA ARG A 211 11.41 39.12 -11.68
C ARG A 211 11.72 37.69 -12.06
N GLU A 212 12.93 37.45 -12.57
CA GLU A 212 13.35 36.12 -12.98
C GLU A 212 13.27 35.09 -11.84
N PRO A 213 12.75 33.90 -12.11
CA PRO A 213 12.61 32.86 -11.11
C PRO A 213 13.91 32.14 -10.78
N ARG A 214 14.08 31.76 -9.51
CA ARG A 214 15.28 31.02 -9.03
C ARG A 214 15.32 29.54 -9.43
N VAL A 215 14.17 28.92 -9.72
CA VAL A 215 14.07 27.48 -10.04
C VAL A 215 13.25 27.29 -11.30
N SER A 216 13.81 26.60 -12.29
CA SER A 216 13.13 26.28 -13.54
C SER A 216 12.07 25.19 -13.34
N ARG A 217 11.10 25.09 -14.26
CA ARG A 217 10.12 23.99 -14.27
C ARG A 217 10.78 22.61 -14.29
N ARG A 218 11.81 22.45 -15.14
CA ARG A 218 12.58 21.20 -15.22
C ARG A 218 13.26 20.94 -13.88
N GLY A 219 13.90 21.93 -13.29
CA GLY A 219 14.49 21.84 -11.95
C GLY A 219 13.49 21.35 -10.90
N PHE A 220 12.28 21.92 -10.85
CA PHE A 220 11.25 21.49 -9.89
C PHE A 220 10.81 20.03 -10.09
N VAL A 221 10.46 19.62 -11.31
CA VAL A 221 10.04 18.24 -11.59
C VAL A 221 11.18 17.25 -11.32
N THR A 222 12.41 17.63 -11.69
CA THR A 222 13.61 16.83 -11.38
C THR A 222 13.83 16.71 -9.88
N THR A 223 13.67 17.77 -9.09
CA THR A 223 13.78 17.70 -7.62
C THR A 223 12.72 16.77 -7.02
N ILE A 224 11.46 16.86 -7.47
CA ILE A 224 10.41 15.94 -7.00
C ILE A 224 10.75 14.51 -7.42
N GLY A 225 11.19 14.28 -8.65
CA GLY A 225 11.60 12.96 -9.14
C GLY A 225 12.77 12.36 -8.34
N ILE A 226 13.80 13.15 -8.03
CA ILE A 226 14.92 12.74 -7.18
C ILE A 226 14.44 12.43 -5.77
N ALA A 227 13.60 13.29 -5.18
CA ALA A 227 13.04 13.05 -3.85
C ALA A 227 12.21 11.75 -3.80
N THR A 228 11.36 11.52 -4.80
CA THR A 228 10.60 10.28 -4.96
C THR A 228 11.54 9.07 -5.07
N ALA A 229 12.53 9.12 -5.96
CA ALA A 229 13.48 8.04 -6.16
C ALA A 229 14.31 7.76 -4.90
N ALA A 230 14.73 8.79 -4.17
CA ALA A 230 15.48 8.67 -2.93
C ALA A 230 14.64 8.02 -1.82
N VAL A 231 13.43 8.50 -1.57
CA VAL A 231 12.57 7.93 -0.50
C VAL A 231 12.20 6.48 -0.83
N VAL A 232 11.86 6.18 -2.08
CA VAL A 232 11.61 4.81 -2.55
C VAL A 232 12.86 3.95 -2.39
N GLY A 233 14.01 4.39 -2.91
CA GLY A 233 15.26 3.63 -2.86
C GLY A 233 15.71 3.33 -1.44
N LEU A 234 15.49 4.26 -0.51
CA LEU A 234 15.87 4.13 0.90
C LEU A 234 14.90 3.29 1.76
N THR A 235 13.79 2.82 1.18
CA THR A 235 12.74 2.06 1.90
C THR A 235 12.33 0.76 1.21
N ALA A 236 12.52 0.63 -0.09
CA ALA A 236 12.11 -0.53 -0.88
C ALA A 236 12.90 -1.81 -0.56
N GLY A 237 14.07 -1.68 0.07
CA GLY A 237 14.91 -2.82 0.49
C GLY A 237 14.22 -3.78 1.46
N GLN A 238 13.20 -3.32 2.21
CA GLN A 238 12.40 -4.22 3.04
C GLN A 238 11.61 -5.25 2.22
N SER A 239 11.19 -4.89 1.00
CA SER A 239 10.38 -5.73 0.10
C SER A 239 11.24 -6.45 -0.94
N PHE A 240 12.31 -5.79 -1.39
CA PHE A 240 13.16 -6.26 -2.49
C PHE A 240 14.59 -6.48 -2.00
N ARG A 241 15.01 -7.74 -1.92
CA ARG A 241 16.35 -8.13 -1.45
C ARG A 241 17.49 -7.41 -2.18
N ALA A 242 17.33 -7.14 -3.48
CA ALA A 242 18.33 -6.42 -4.28
C ALA A 242 18.61 -4.99 -3.76
N LEU A 243 17.69 -4.40 -2.99
CA LEU A 243 17.79 -3.04 -2.44
C LEU A 243 18.04 -3.02 -0.92
N ASP A 244 18.28 -4.17 -0.28
CA ASP A 244 18.43 -4.25 1.18
C ASP A 244 19.61 -3.40 1.69
N GLY A 245 20.70 -3.30 0.92
CA GLY A 245 21.86 -2.45 1.26
C GLY A 245 21.57 -0.94 1.32
N LEU A 246 20.45 -0.49 0.74
CA LEU A 246 20.00 0.90 0.78
C LEU A 246 18.91 1.15 1.83
N ASN A 247 18.50 0.11 2.56
CA ASN A 247 17.32 0.13 3.43
C ASN A 247 17.58 0.85 4.76
N VAL A 248 17.54 2.18 4.73
CA VAL A 248 17.84 3.03 5.89
C VAL A 248 16.60 3.29 6.75
N PHE A 249 15.45 3.56 6.11
CA PHE A 249 14.27 4.07 6.82
C PHE A 249 13.16 3.05 7.04
N ALA A 250 13.26 1.84 6.48
CA ALA A 250 12.24 0.84 6.70
C ALA A 250 12.19 0.38 8.16
N PRO A 251 10.99 0.08 8.67
CA PRO A 251 10.80 -0.36 10.06
C PRO A 251 11.45 -1.73 10.34
N ARG A 252 11.70 -2.52 9.30
CA ARG A 252 12.30 -3.86 9.40
C ARG A 252 13.38 -4.06 8.36
N LYS A 253 14.43 -4.76 8.79
CA LYS A 253 15.60 -5.12 8.00
C LYS A 253 15.68 -6.63 7.86
N GLN A 254 16.03 -7.11 6.67
CA GLN A 254 16.18 -8.54 6.44
C GLN A 254 17.31 -9.10 7.33
N GLY A 255 17.21 -10.37 7.71
CA GLY A 255 18.18 -11.03 8.57
C GLY A 255 18.15 -10.62 10.05
N THR A 256 17.36 -9.61 10.43
CA THR A 256 17.33 -9.09 11.80
C THR A 256 16.19 -9.73 12.60
N GLY A 257 16.52 -10.41 13.70
CA GLY A 257 15.56 -11.06 14.60
C GLY A 257 15.97 -12.52 14.91
N PRO A 258 15.21 -13.22 15.77
CA PRO A 258 15.44 -14.63 16.01
C PRO A 258 15.31 -15.46 14.72
N ASN A 259 16.03 -16.59 14.65
CA ASN A 259 16.22 -17.39 13.43
C ASN A 259 16.60 -16.58 12.17
N ALA A 260 17.28 -15.43 12.33
CA ALA A 260 17.62 -14.50 11.25
C ALA A 260 16.41 -14.03 10.42
N LEU A 261 15.24 -13.86 11.04
CA LEU A 261 14.01 -13.43 10.36
C LEU A 261 13.30 -12.31 11.15
N PRO A 262 12.82 -11.24 10.48
CA PRO A 262 12.05 -10.18 11.13
C PRO A 262 10.76 -10.67 11.76
N VAL A 263 10.46 -10.14 12.95
CA VAL A 263 9.23 -10.45 13.67
C VAL A 263 8.16 -9.39 13.38
N ASN A 264 7.02 -9.83 12.83
CA ASN A 264 5.83 -8.98 12.71
C ASN A 264 5.12 -8.82 14.06
N ARG A 265 4.76 -9.95 14.68
CA ARG A 265 4.00 -10.03 15.91
C ARG A 265 4.71 -10.98 16.87
N THR A 266 5.17 -10.43 17.99
CA THR A 266 5.86 -11.17 19.07
C THR A 266 4.85 -12.02 19.85
N ALA A 267 5.33 -13.09 20.49
CA ALA A 267 4.56 -13.92 21.41
C ALA A 267 4.00 -13.10 22.59
N ARG A 268 4.80 -12.16 23.11
CA ARG A 268 4.35 -11.21 24.14
C ARG A 268 3.13 -10.40 23.69
N ALA A 269 3.14 -9.87 22.46
CA ALA A 269 2.01 -9.10 21.93
C ALA A 269 0.75 -9.98 21.75
N ALA A 270 0.93 -11.24 21.35
CA ALA A 270 -0.09 -12.26 21.21
C ALA A 270 -0.55 -12.88 22.54
N GLN A 271 0.12 -12.57 23.66
CA GLN A 271 -0.07 -13.18 24.98
C GLN A 271 0.09 -14.70 24.96
N VAL A 272 1.09 -15.17 24.20
CA VAL A 272 1.54 -16.56 24.20
C VAL A 272 2.82 -16.65 25.01
N THR A 273 2.82 -17.53 26.00
CA THR A 273 3.93 -17.75 26.93
C THR A 273 4.66 -19.06 26.60
N SER A 274 5.85 -19.25 27.17
CA SER A 274 6.55 -20.53 27.12
C SER A 274 5.72 -21.68 27.70
N ASP A 275 4.89 -21.40 28.69
CA ASP A 275 4.07 -22.41 29.37
C ASP A 275 2.93 -22.90 28.48
N ASP A 276 2.35 -22.01 27.66
CA ASP A 276 1.33 -22.37 26.66
C ASP A 276 1.88 -23.37 25.60
N VAL A 277 3.20 -23.38 25.39
CA VAL A 277 3.90 -24.18 24.36
C VAL A 277 4.88 -25.19 24.97
N ALA A 278 4.73 -25.48 26.26
CA ALA A 278 5.58 -26.41 26.99
C ALA A 278 5.30 -27.88 26.61
N ALA A 279 5.86 -28.83 27.36
CA ALA A 279 5.81 -30.27 27.07
C ALA A 279 4.40 -30.87 26.90
N GLY A 280 3.34 -30.19 27.38
CA GLY A 280 1.95 -30.61 27.21
C GLY A 280 1.27 -30.11 25.92
N TRP A 281 1.97 -29.34 25.08
CA TRP A 281 1.40 -28.85 23.83
C TRP A 281 1.12 -29.99 22.85
N VAL A 282 -0.03 -29.91 22.18
CA VAL A 282 -0.42 -30.80 21.09
C VAL A 282 -1.06 -30.02 19.95
N LEU A 283 -0.82 -30.48 18.72
CA LEU A 283 -1.57 -30.07 17.53
C LEU A 283 -2.74 -31.03 17.32
N THR A 284 -3.96 -30.49 17.33
CA THR A 284 -5.16 -31.27 16.99
C THR A 284 -5.46 -31.14 15.50
N VAL A 285 -5.64 -32.26 14.81
CA VAL A 285 -6.12 -32.33 13.43
C VAL A 285 -7.49 -32.99 13.43
N ALA A 286 -8.51 -32.35 12.85
CA ALA A 286 -9.89 -32.80 12.95
C ALA A 286 -10.66 -32.69 11.62
N ARG A 287 -11.57 -33.65 11.39
CA ARG A 287 -12.57 -33.67 10.34
C ARG A 287 -13.86 -34.28 10.88
N GLY A 288 -14.90 -33.47 11.08
CA GLY A 288 -16.14 -33.91 11.71
C GLY A 288 -15.90 -34.52 13.10
N SER A 289 -16.32 -35.77 13.31
CA SER A 289 -16.10 -36.52 14.56
C SER A 289 -14.72 -37.20 14.65
N THR A 290 -13.95 -37.23 13.56
CA THR A 290 -12.62 -37.83 13.54
C THR A 290 -11.57 -36.80 13.93
N ALA A 291 -10.78 -37.07 14.96
CA ALA A 291 -9.68 -36.21 15.38
C ALA A 291 -8.45 -37.00 15.77
N LYS A 292 -7.27 -36.46 15.48
CA LYS A 292 -5.97 -36.95 15.92
C LYS A 292 -5.18 -35.83 16.57
N THR A 293 -4.40 -36.17 17.58
CA THR A 293 -3.53 -35.23 18.29
C THR A 293 -2.08 -35.64 18.08
N PHE A 294 -1.22 -34.67 17.83
CA PHE A 294 0.22 -34.87 17.66
C PHE A 294 0.96 -34.02 18.67
N SER A 295 1.80 -34.63 19.50
CA SER A 295 2.81 -33.89 20.26
C SER A 295 3.89 -33.35 19.33
N LEU A 296 4.76 -32.47 19.84
CA LEU A 296 5.93 -32.04 19.07
C LEU A 296 6.84 -33.22 18.69
N ALA A 297 6.99 -34.21 19.57
CA ALA A 297 7.78 -35.40 19.29
C ALA A 297 7.15 -36.25 18.18
N ASP A 298 5.82 -36.39 18.17
CA ASP A 298 5.11 -37.10 17.10
C ASP A 298 5.30 -36.40 15.74
N LEU A 299 5.17 -35.06 15.71
CA LEU A 299 5.39 -34.28 14.49
C LEU A 299 6.83 -34.40 13.99
N ALA A 300 7.81 -34.42 14.89
CA ALA A 300 9.22 -34.57 14.52
C ALA A 300 9.56 -35.98 13.99
N ALA A 301 8.80 -37.00 14.39
CA ALA A 301 8.96 -38.37 13.93
C ALA A 301 8.32 -38.64 12.55
N LEU A 302 7.38 -37.80 12.10
CA LEU A 302 6.81 -37.86 10.76
C LEU A 302 7.84 -37.47 9.67
N PRO A 303 7.65 -37.86 8.41
CA PRO A 303 8.50 -37.43 7.30
C PRO A 303 8.65 -35.91 7.24
N GLN A 304 9.91 -35.45 7.30
CA GLN A 304 10.24 -34.03 7.28
C GLN A 304 10.55 -33.55 5.86
N HIS A 305 10.04 -32.38 5.50
CA HIS A 305 10.28 -31.73 4.23
C HIS A 305 10.89 -30.35 4.44
N ARG A 306 11.76 -29.95 3.51
CA ARG A 306 12.37 -28.62 3.47
C ARG A 306 11.87 -27.86 2.25
N VAL A 307 11.46 -26.61 2.44
CA VAL A 307 11.04 -25.70 1.37
C VAL A 307 11.63 -24.32 1.59
N ASP A 308 12.05 -23.66 0.52
CA ASP A 308 12.48 -22.26 0.56
C ASP A 308 11.32 -21.39 0.07
N LEU A 309 10.70 -20.66 1.00
CA LEU A 309 9.51 -19.85 0.72
C LEU A 309 9.68 -18.44 1.28
N PRO A 310 9.26 -17.40 0.55
CA PRO A 310 9.22 -16.06 1.10
C PRO A 310 8.09 -15.94 2.10
N ILE A 311 8.37 -15.28 3.23
CA ILE A 311 7.34 -14.69 4.05
C ILE A 311 7.20 -13.22 3.66
N ALA A 312 6.00 -12.79 3.30
CA ALA A 312 5.72 -11.42 2.89
C ALA A 312 4.60 -10.83 3.76
N CYS A 313 4.91 -9.77 4.48
CA CYS A 313 3.98 -9.13 5.38
C CYS A 313 3.17 -8.04 4.66
N VAL A 314 1.92 -7.83 5.11
CA VAL A 314 1.06 -6.71 4.65
C VAL A 314 1.68 -5.33 4.91
N GLU A 315 2.67 -5.24 5.80
CA GLU A 315 3.39 -4.00 6.12
C GLU A 315 4.48 -3.66 5.10
N GLY A 316 4.74 -4.55 4.14
CA GLY A 316 5.66 -4.33 3.02
C GLY A 316 6.99 -5.05 3.15
N TRP A 317 7.40 -5.46 4.34
CA TRP A 317 8.64 -6.24 4.48
C TRP A 317 8.42 -7.69 4.05
N SER A 318 9.47 -8.30 3.50
CA SER A 318 9.47 -9.70 3.09
C SER A 318 10.87 -10.29 3.10
N GLN A 319 10.99 -11.60 3.27
CA GLN A 319 12.27 -12.30 3.24
C GLN A 319 12.09 -13.75 2.81
N LEU A 320 13.00 -14.24 1.96
CA LEU A 320 13.14 -15.67 1.67
C LEU A 320 13.78 -16.39 2.86
N ALA A 321 13.18 -17.49 3.29
CA ALA A 321 13.69 -18.31 4.38
C ALA A 321 13.54 -19.80 4.07
N SER A 322 14.34 -20.62 4.76
CA SER A 322 14.26 -22.08 4.66
C SER A 322 13.40 -22.63 5.78
N TRP A 323 12.31 -23.29 5.44
CA TRP A 323 11.34 -23.86 6.36
C TRP A 323 11.47 -25.38 6.35
N ARG A 324 11.38 -26.01 7.51
CA ARG A 324 11.31 -27.47 7.59
C ARG A 324 10.24 -27.94 8.56
N GLY A 325 9.51 -28.98 8.16
CA GLY A 325 8.41 -29.54 8.94
C GLY A 325 7.64 -30.62 8.18
N VAL A 326 6.42 -30.90 8.63
CA VAL A 326 5.54 -31.93 8.06
C VAL A 326 4.67 -31.32 6.96
N ARG A 327 4.46 -32.04 5.86
CA ARG A 327 3.52 -31.60 4.81
C ARG A 327 2.11 -31.56 5.37
N LEU A 328 1.38 -30.50 5.04
CA LEU A 328 0.00 -30.34 5.50
C LEU A 328 -0.90 -31.50 5.01
N ARG A 329 -0.77 -31.88 3.73
CA ARG A 329 -1.49 -33.03 3.14
C ARG A 329 -1.36 -34.31 3.96
N ASP A 330 -0.18 -34.65 4.45
CA ASP A 330 0.05 -35.92 5.18
C ASP A 330 -0.68 -35.91 6.54
N LEU A 331 -0.77 -34.74 7.18
CA LEU A 331 -1.56 -34.57 8.39
C LEU A 331 -3.06 -34.67 8.09
N MET A 332 -3.52 -34.09 6.98
CA MET A 332 -4.92 -34.13 6.56
C MET A 332 -5.36 -35.56 6.17
N ASP A 333 -4.50 -36.31 5.48
CA ASP A 333 -4.72 -37.72 5.14
C ASP A 333 -4.91 -38.58 6.41
N SER A 334 -4.27 -38.21 7.52
CA SER A 334 -4.38 -38.95 8.79
C SER A 334 -5.80 -38.96 9.36
N VAL A 335 -6.66 -38.01 8.99
CA VAL A 335 -8.08 -37.93 9.38
C VAL A 335 -9.03 -38.18 8.20
N GLY A 336 -8.50 -38.66 7.06
CA GLY A 336 -9.29 -38.97 5.86
C GLY A 336 -9.92 -37.74 5.20
N ALA A 337 -9.23 -36.60 5.23
CA ALA A 337 -9.65 -35.40 4.50
C ALA A 337 -9.40 -35.53 3.00
N HIS A 338 -10.23 -34.86 2.20
CA HIS A 338 -10.04 -34.78 0.75
C HIS A 338 -9.20 -33.54 0.37
N PRO A 339 -8.40 -33.61 -0.72
CA PRO A 339 -7.56 -32.48 -1.14
C PRO A 339 -8.30 -31.18 -1.48
N ASN A 340 -9.61 -31.27 -1.77
CA ASN A 340 -10.45 -30.13 -2.17
C ASN A 340 -11.25 -29.54 -1.00
N GLU A 341 -10.94 -29.92 0.25
CA GLU A 341 -11.61 -29.38 1.43
C GLU A 341 -10.83 -28.19 2.01
N ASP A 342 -11.56 -27.19 2.49
CA ASP A 342 -11.00 -26.01 3.12
C ASP A 342 -10.58 -26.31 4.57
N LEU A 343 -9.69 -25.49 5.12
CA LEU A 343 -9.13 -25.68 6.45
C LEU A 343 -9.27 -24.44 7.31
N ARG A 344 -9.76 -24.62 8.53
CA ARG A 344 -9.69 -23.64 9.62
C ARG A 344 -8.48 -23.91 10.49
N LEU A 345 -7.62 -22.92 10.63
CA LEU A 345 -6.44 -22.95 11.48
C LEU A 345 -6.69 -22.12 12.73
N THR A 346 -6.34 -22.67 13.90
CA THR A 346 -6.45 -22.02 15.20
C THR A 346 -5.08 -21.84 15.83
N SER A 347 -4.83 -20.64 16.35
CA SER A 347 -3.65 -20.24 17.11
C SER A 347 -3.93 -20.22 18.61
N LEU A 348 -2.88 -20.39 19.42
CA LEU A 348 -2.90 -20.17 20.87
C LEU A 348 -2.99 -18.69 21.27
N GLU A 349 -2.86 -17.76 20.33
CA GLU A 349 -3.01 -16.32 20.57
C GLU A 349 -4.30 -16.01 21.35
N LYS A 350 -4.21 -15.27 22.46
CA LYS A 350 -5.39 -15.01 23.31
C LYS A 350 -6.31 -13.94 22.72
N ARG A 351 -5.74 -12.96 21.99
CA ARG A 351 -6.44 -11.81 21.41
C ARG A 351 -5.91 -11.46 20.03
N GLY A 352 -6.79 -11.12 19.10
CA GLY A 352 -6.43 -10.58 17.79
C GLY A 352 -7.23 -11.21 16.65
N GLY A 353 -7.29 -10.50 15.52
CA GLY A 353 -8.13 -10.89 14.37
C GLY A 353 -7.58 -12.04 13.52
N TYR A 354 -6.41 -12.59 13.86
CA TYR A 354 -5.77 -13.70 13.15
C TYR A 354 -5.59 -14.95 14.03
N ARG A 355 -6.28 -15.00 15.18
CA ARG A 355 -6.31 -16.19 16.05
C ARG A 355 -6.93 -17.40 15.33
N VAL A 356 -7.90 -17.14 14.47
CA VAL A 356 -8.54 -18.13 13.61
C VAL A 356 -8.45 -17.61 12.18
N THR A 357 -7.99 -18.47 11.27
CA THR A 357 -7.88 -18.14 9.84
C THR A 357 -8.41 -19.31 9.03
N GLU A 358 -9.10 -19.01 7.93
CA GLU A 358 -9.55 -20.01 6.97
C GLU A 358 -8.58 -20.04 5.79
N MET A 359 -8.34 -21.24 5.27
CA MET A 359 -7.39 -21.55 4.21
C MET A 359 -8.11 -22.36 3.15
N GLY A 360 -8.16 -21.82 1.94
CA GLY A 360 -8.74 -22.50 0.79
C GLY A 360 -7.95 -23.75 0.41
N ALA A 361 -8.67 -24.71 -0.15
CA ALA A 361 -8.13 -26.00 -0.60
C ALA A 361 -6.89 -25.88 -1.52
N GLU A 362 -6.75 -24.78 -2.29
CA GLU A 362 -5.57 -24.53 -3.13
C GLU A 362 -4.26 -24.52 -2.34
N PHE A 363 -4.28 -24.04 -1.10
CA PHE A 363 -3.11 -24.04 -0.23
C PHE A 363 -2.98 -25.35 0.52
N VAL A 364 -4.09 -26.01 0.85
CA VAL A 364 -4.12 -27.30 1.54
C VAL A 364 -3.46 -28.39 0.69
N GLN A 365 -3.75 -28.41 -0.61
CA GLN A 365 -3.23 -29.39 -1.56
C GLN A 365 -1.81 -29.09 -2.08
N ASP A 366 -1.27 -27.90 -1.85
CA ASP A 366 0.06 -27.56 -2.37
C ASP A 366 1.15 -28.33 -1.61
N ASP A 367 1.97 -29.07 -2.36
CA ASP A 367 3.08 -29.87 -1.81
C ASP A 367 4.15 -29.06 -1.06
N LEU A 368 4.17 -27.73 -1.22
CA LEU A 368 5.08 -26.83 -0.49
C LEU A 368 4.46 -26.30 0.82
N THR A 369 3.20 -26.59 1.11
CA THR A 369 2.55 -26.17 2.35
C THR A 369 2.95 -27.07 3.51
N LEU A 370 3.56 -26.48 4.54
CA LEU A 370 4.07 -27.19 5.71
C LEU A 370 3.44 -26.69 7.01
N VAL A 371 3.27 -27.62 7.95
CA VAL A 371 3.37 -27.32 9.38
C VAL A 371 4.85 -27.31 9.72
N ALA A 372 5.46 -26.11 9.71
CA ALA A 372 6.87 -25.91 9.97
C ALA A 372 7.19 -26.01 11.47
N LEU A 373 8.33 -26.64 11.77
CA LEU A 373 8.91 -26.84 13.11
C LEU A 373 10.29 -26.15 13.24
N GLU A 374 10.99 -25.99 12.10
CA GLU A 374 12.30 -25.37 11.99
C GLU A 374 12.26 -24.19 11.01
N LEU A 375 13.06 -23.17 11.30
CA LEU A 375 13.28 -21.99 10.47
C LEU A 375 14.79 -21.70 10.37
N ASN A 376 15.29 -21.65 9.14
CA ASN A 376 16.69 -21.40 8.81
C ASN A 376 17.69 -22.37 9.47
N GLY A 377 17.26 -23.60 9.72
CA GLY A 377 18.10 -24.68 10.25
C GLY A 377 18.02 -24.89 11.76
N ASP A 378 17.37 -23.97 12.48
CA ASP A 378 17.15 -24.05 13.91
C ASP A 378 15.67 -24.31 14.23
N PRO A 379 15.33 -24.85 15.41
CA PRO A 379 13.96 -24.85 15.89
C PRO A 379 13.35 -23.45 15.85
N LEU A 380 12.04 -23.36 15.59
CA LEU A 380 11.33 -22.09 15.63
C LEU A 380 11.58 -21.37 16.96
N ASP A 381 11.86 -20.08 16.91
CA ASP A 381 11.78 -19.23 18.07
C ASP A 381 10.32 -19.01 18.50
N LEU A 382 10.11 -18.71 19.77
CA LEU A 382 8.79 -18.40 20.31
C LEU A 382 8.10 -17.27 19.53
N ASP A 383 8.81 -16.22 19.15
CA ASP A 383 8.26 -15.11 18.35
C ASP A 383 7.96 -15.50 16.90
N HIS A 384 8.52 -16.62 16.41
CA HIS A 384 8.23 -17.17 15.09
C HIS A 384 7.20 -18.29 15.08
N GLY A 385 6.65 -18.62 16.25
CA GLY A 385 5.53 -19.55 16.37
C GLY A 385 5.91 -20.94 16.86
N TYR A 386 7.01 -21.09 17.60
CA TYR A 386 7.30 -22.33 18.33
C TYR A 386 6.04 -22.81 19.09
N PRO A 387 5.71 -24.11 19.06
CA PRO A 387 6.51 -25.20 18.51
C PRO A 387 6.20 -25.51 17.04
N ALA A 388 5.09 -24.99 16.50
CA ALA A 388 4.66 -25.24 15.14
C ALA A 388 3.91 -24.04 14.55
N ARG A 389 4.18 -23.76 13.27
CA ARG A 389 3.48 -22.73 12.50
C ARG A 389 3.07 -23.22 11.12
N MET A 390 2.10 -22.55 10.52
CA MET A 390 1.77 -22.73 9.11
C MET A 390 2.71 -21.93 8.22
N ILE A 391 3.11 -22.53 7.09
CA ILE A 391 3.72 -21.83 5.95
C ILE A 391 3.17 -22.40 4.63
N ALA A 392 2.55 -21.57 3.81
CA ALA A 392 2.03 -21.91 2.48
C ALA A 392 2.58 -20.95 1.40
N PRO A 393 2.91 -21.42 0.19
CA PRO A 393 3.44 -20.56 -0.88
C PRO A 393 2.44 -19.49 -1.32
N GLY A 394 2.93 -18.27 -1.59
CA GLY A 394 2.11 -17.16 -2.11
C GLY A 394 1.08 -16.58 -1.12
N ARG A 395 0.93 -17.14 0.07
CA ARG A 395 -0.07 -16.73 1.07
C ARG A 395 0.43 -15.55 1.92
N PRO A 396 -0.40 -14.53 2.22
CA PRO A 396 0.00 -13.37 3.02
C PRO A 396 0.55 -13.77 4.39
N GLY A 397 1.62 -13.12 4.83
CA GLY A 397 2.32 -13.44 6.08
C GLY A 397 1.45 -13.35 7.34
N VAL A 398 0.39 -12.54 7.31
CA VAL A 398 -0.62 -12.45 8.39
C VAL A 398 -1.52 -13.68 8.50
N LEU A 399 -1.61 -14.48 7.43
CA LEU A 399 -2.37 -15.73 7.36
C LEU A 399 -1.49 -16.99 7.52
N GLN A 400 -0.19 -16.81 7.77
CA GLN A 400 0.77 -17.87 8.06
C GLN A 400 0.78 -18.13 9.57
N THR A 401 -0.31 -18.73 10.07
CA THR A 401 -0.67 -18.84 11.49
C THR A 401 0.47 -19.40 12.36
N LYS A 402 0.81 -18.67 13.43
CA LYS A 402 1.81 -19.04 14.43
C LYS A 402 1.16 -19.72 15.64
N TRP A 403 1.97 -20.44 16.43
CA TRP A 403 1.52 -21.11 17.66
C TRP A 403 0.28 -21.96 17.39
N LEU A 404 0.36 -22.83 16.38
CA LEU A 404 -0.77 -23.64 15.95
C LEU A 404 -1.27 -24.51 17.11
N SER A 405 -2.58 -24.68 17.21
CA SER A 405 -3.22 -25.57 18.20
C SER A 405 -4.22 -26.52 17.56
N LYS A 406 -4.93 -26.08 16.51
CA LYS A 406 -5.92 -26.91 15.80
C LYS A 406 -5.92 -26.63 14.30
N LEU A 407 -6.04 -27.71 13.53
CA LEU A 407 -6.37 -27.74 12.10
C LEU A 407 -7.71 -28.47 11.97
N GLU A 408 -8.72 -27.81 11.42
CA GLU A 408 -10.08 -28.35 11.29
C GLU A 408 -10.55 -28.23 9.85
N VAL A 409 -10.91 -29.35 9.24
CA VAL A 409 -11.52 -29.40 7.91
C VAL A 409 -12.93 -28.81 7.99
N ILE A 410 -13.27 -27.89 7.09
CA ILE A 410 -14.55 -27.14 7.09
C ILE A 410 -15.33 -27.22 5.78
#